data_AF-A0A847XXS2-F1
#
_entry.id   AF-A0A847XXS2-F1
#
_cell.length_a   1.000
_cell.length_b   1.000
_cell.length_c   1.000
_cell.angle_alpha   90.00
_cell.angle_beta   90.00
_cell.angle_gamma   90.00
#
_symmetry.space_group_name_H-M   'P 1'
#
loop_
_entity.id
_entity.type
_entity.pdbx_description
1 polymer ?
#
loop_
_entity_poly.entity_id
_entity_poly.type
_entity_poly.pdbx_seq_one_letter_code
_entity_poly.pdbx_strand_id
1 'polypeptide(L)' 'MKPIDVSNHKKDISTGEPAPDFELMDTYGNLVRLSDFQGKKYVVLALNRGFM' A
#
# COMPACT_ATOMS: atom_id res chain seq x y z
N MET A 1 4.20 35.39 6.98
CA MET A 1 3.46 34.11 7.05
C MET A 1 3.92 33.24 5.90
N LYS A 2 4.39 32.01 6.16
CA LYS A 2 4.77 31.07 5.08
C LYS A 2 3.51 30.29 4.64
N PRO A 3 3.28 30.09 3.34
CA PRO A 3 2.16 29.27 2.88
C PRO A 3 2.29 27.86 3.44
N ILE A 4 1.18 27.30 3.91
CA ILE A 4 1.08 25.89 4.26
C ILE A 4 1.13 25.12 2.94
N ASP A 5 2.21 24.37 2.73
CA ASP A 5 2.34 23.46 1.60
C ASP A 5 1.36 22.29 1.79
N VAL A 6 0.25 22.31 1.06
CA VAL A 6 -0.77 21.25 1.04
C VAL A 6 -0.48 20.21 -0.04
N SER A 7 0.78 20.01 -0.42
CA SER A 7 1.12 19.00 -1.41
C SER A 7 0.89 17.62 -0.79
N ASN A 8 -0.24 16.99 -1.16
CA ASN A 8 -0.52 15.60 -0.87
C ASN A 8 0.67 14.78 -1.40
N HIS A 9 1.50 14.26 -0.49
CA HIS A 9 2.63 13.38 -0.81
C HIS A 9 2.14 11.97 -1.18
N LYS A 10 1.18 11.86 -2.12
CA LYS A 10 0.74 10.58 -2.64
C LYS A 10 1.63 10.22 -3.82
N LYS A 11 2.57 9.30 -3.61
CA LYS A 11 3.35 8.73 -4.71
C LYS A 11 2.40 7.95 -5.63
N ASP A 12 2.33 8.35 -6.89
CA ASP A 12 1.59 7.59 -7.91
C ASP A 12 2.26 6.23 -8.15
N ILE A 13 1.44 5.19 -8.30
CA ILE A 13 1.91 3.83 -8.54
C ILE A 13 2.22 3.68 -10.03
N SER A 14 3.49 3.46 -10.35
CA SER A 14 3.97 3.28 -11.73
C SER A 14 4.35 1.83 -12.00
N THR A 15 4.08 1.35 -13.22
CA THR A 15 4.45 0.00 -13.65
C THR A 15 5.97 -0.13 -13.80
N GLY A 16 6.55 -1.23 -13.32
CA GLY A 16 7.99 -1.49 -13.39
C GLY A 16 8.78 -0.95 -12.21
N GLU A 17 8.18 -0.11 -11.36
CA GLU A 17 8.74 0.25 -10.06
C GLU A 17 8.35 -0.78 -8.99
N PRO A 18 9.21 -1.00 -7.98
CA PRO A 18 8.82 -1.75 -6.80
C PRO A 18 7.57 -1.13 -6.16
N ALA A 19 6.59 -1.98 -5.84
CA ALA A 19 5.42 -1.55 -5.09
C ALA A 19 5.84 -0.98 -3.72
N PRO A 20 5.22 0.11 -3.24
CA PRO A 20 5.48 0.65 -1.91
C PRO A 20 5.19 -0.40 -0.84
N ASP A 21 6.08 -0.51 0.15
CA ASP A 21 5.85 -1.38 1.29
C ASP A 21 4.68 -0.85 2.14
N PHE A 22 3.90 -1.77 2.69
CA PHE A 22 2.78 -1.46 3.58
C PHE A 22 2.62 -2.56 4.63
N GLU A 23 1.93 -2.23 5.73
CA GLU A 23 1.59 -3.18 6.79
C GLU A 23 0.07 -3.29 6.93
N LEU A 24 -0.44 -4.50 7.05
CA LEU A 24 -1.86 -4.78 7.30
C LEU A 24 -2.00 -5.89 8.35
N MET A 25 -3.16 -5.95 8.99
CA MET A 25 -3.53 -7.11 9.79
C MET A 25 -4.16 -8.15 8.87
N ASP A 26 -3.74 -9.41 8.98
CA ASP A 26 -4.41 -10.52 8.32
C ASP A 26 -5.74 -10.88 9.02
N THR A 27 -6.44 -11.90 8.52
CA THR A 27 -7.72 -12.36 9.05
C THR A 27 -7.64 -13.01 10.44
N TYR A 28 -6.44 -13.36 10.89
CA TYR A 28 -6.17 -13.92 12.22
C TYR A 28 -5.64 -12.85 13.20
N GLY A 29 -5.47 -11.61 12.73
CA GLY A 29 -4.93 -10.51 13.53
C GLY A 29 -3.40 -10.49 13.60
N ASN A 30 -2.69 -11.17 12.70
CA ASN A 30 -1.24 -11.05 12.60
C ASN A 30 -0.88 -9.85 11.73
N LEU A 31 0.13 -9.09 12.14
CA LEU A 31 0.71 -8.04 11.32
C LEU A 31 1.51 -8.66 10.17
N VAL A 32 1.21 -8.27 8.93
CA VAL A 32 1.91 -8.72 7.72
C VAL A 32 2.40 -7.52 6.91
N ARG A 33 3.59 -7.62 6.32
CA ARG A 33 4.17 -6.59 5.44
C ARG A 33 4.19 -7.05 3.99
N LEU A 34 4.07 -6.14 3.03
CA LEU A 34 4.23 -6.50 1.62
C LEU A 34 5.62 -7.10 1.34
N SER A 35 6.64 -6.54 1.99
CA SER A 35 8.03 -7.00 1.88
C SER A 35 8.25 -8.47 2.29
N ASP A 36 7.40 -9.03 3.16
CA ASP A 36 7.47 -10.44 3.56
C ASP A 36 7.18 -11.40 2.39
N PHE A 37 6.56 -10.88 1.32
CA PHE A 37 6.13 -11.63 0.15
C PHE A 37 7.07 -11.47 -1.07
N GLN A 38 8.20 -10.79 -0.92
CA GLN A 38 9.19 -10.59 -1.98
C GLN A 38 9.73 -11.91 -2.55
N GLY A 39 10.09 -11.90 -3.85
CA GLY A 39 10.62 -13.07 -4.55
C GLY A 39 9.57 -14.14 -4.91
N LYS A 40 8.32 -13.97 -4.48
CA LYS A 40 7.18 -14.80 -4.84
C LYS A 40 6.18 -13.97 -5.65
N LYS A 41 5.53 -14.59 -6.65
CA LYS A 41 4.58 -13.89 -7.54
C LYS A 41 3.20 -13.83 -6.89
N TYR A 42 2.94 -12.81 -6.09
CA TYR A 42 1.63 -12.58 -5.47
C TYR A 42 0.81 -11.52 -6.21
N VAL A 43 -0.51 -11.70 -6.21
CA VAL A 43 -1.47 -10.70 -6.66
C VAL A 43 -2.11 -10.07 -5.42
N VAL A 44 -1.96 -8.76 -5.26
CA VAL A 44 -2.60 -8.00 -4.17
C VAL A 44 -3.84 -7.30 -4.72
N LEU A 45 -5.01 -7.56 -4.12
CA LEU A 45 -6.28 -6.96 -4.51
C LEU A 45 -6.71 -5.92 -3.46
N ALA A 46 -6.58 -4.64 -3.80
CA ALA A 46 -7.09 -3.54 -2.97
C ALA A 46 -8.54 -3.24 -3.36
N LEU A 47 -9.49 -3.62 -2.50
CA LEU A 47 -10.92 -3.36 -2.68
C LEU A 47 -11.31 -2.05 -2.00
N ASN A 48 -11.27 -0.95 -2.73
CA ASN A 48 -11.47 0.41 -2.19
C ASN A 48 -12.96 0.76 -1.94
N ARG A 49 -13.89 -0.19 -2.07
CA ARG A 49 -15.30 -0.05 -1.72
C ARG A 49 -15.80 -1.35 -1.10
N GLY A 50 -16.49 -1.24 0.04
CA GLY A 50 -17.15 -2.39 0.65
C GLY A 50 -18.30 -2.89 -0.24
N PHE A 51 -18.42 -4.21 -0.36
CA PHE A 51 -19.68 -4.81 -0.75
C PHE A 51 -20.70 -4.49 0.35
N MET A 52 -21.74 -3.72 0.01
CA MET A 52 -22.95 -3.62 0.83
C MET A 52 -23.86 -4.80 0.54
#